data_AF-G9KH27-F1
#
_entry.id   AF-G9KH27-F1
#
_cell.length_a   1.000
_cell.length_b   1.000
_cell.length_c   1.000
_cell.angle_alpha   90.00
_cell.angle_beta   90.00
_cell.angle_gamma   90.00
#
_symmetry.space_group_name_H-M   'P 1'
#
loop_
_entity.id
_entity.type
_entity.pdbx_description
1 polymer ?
#
loop_
_entity_poly.entity_id
_entity_poly.type
_entity_poly.pdbx_seq_one_letter_code
_entity_poly.pdbx_strand_id
1 'polypeptide(L)' 'IIRRYELSEEGRQKGFLAIDGFTQYLLSPECDIFDPEQKKVAQDMTQPLSHYYINASHNTYLIEDQFRGP' A
#
# COMPACT_ATOMS: atom_id res chain seq x y z
N ILE A 1 -1.73 13.52 12.90
CA ILE A 1 -1.92 14.25 11.62
C ILE A 1 -1.06 15.52 11.58
N ILE A 2 -1.39 16.61 12.28
CA ILE A 2 -0.65 17.89 12.19
C ILE A 2 0.86 17.74 12.45
N ARG A 3 1.25 17.16 13.60
CA ARG A 3 2.68 16.93 13.90
C ARG A 3 3.44 16.06 12.89
N ARG A 4 2.71 15.25 12.11
CA ARG A 4 3.28 14.27 11.17
C ARG A 4 3.40 14.85 9.76
N TYR A 5 2.42 15.65 9.32
CA TYR A 5 2.32 16.12 7.94
C TYR A 5 2.52 17.62 7.76
N GLU A 6 2.35 18.43 8.81
CA GLU A 6 2.68 19.85 8.72
C GLU A 6 4.21 20.02 8.68
N LEU A 7 4.72 20.78 7.71
CA LEU A 7 6.16 21.00 7.56
C LEU A 7 6.67 22.16 8.41
N SER A 8 5.86 23.20 8.58
CA SER A 8 6.24 24.40 9.31
C SER A 8 6.22 24.19 10.83
N GLU A 9 7.22 24.71 11.53
CA GLU A 9 7.24 24.65 13.00
C GLU A 9 6.11 25.49 13.61
N GLU A 10 5.83 26.65 13.00
CA GLU A 10 4.72 27.52 13.37
C GLU A 10 3.37 26.83 13.24
N GLY A 11 3.09 26.17 12.11
CA GLY A 11 1.83 25.43 11.90
C GLY A 11 1.68 24.28 12.89
N ARG A 12 2.78 23.58 13.21
CA ARG A 12 2.79 22.54 14.25
C ARG A 12 2.47 23.08 15.64
N GLN A 13 3.05 24.22 16.01
CA GLN A 13 2.82 24.86 17.31
C GLN A 13 1.41 25.44 17.42
N LYS A 14 0.91 26.06 16.34
CA LYS A 14 -0.42 26.68 16.29
C LYS A 14 -1.55 25.69 16.02
N GLY A 15 -1.24 24.48 15.60
CA GLY A 15 -2.22 23.40 15.43
C GLY A 15 -3.08 23.55 14.17
N PHE A 16 -2.50 24.00 13.05
CA PHE A 16 -3.17 23.98 11.74
C PHE A 16 -2.35 23.20 10.71
N LEU A 17 -3.00 22.78 9.62
CA LEU A 17 -2.36 22.22 8.43
C LEU A 17 -2.42 23.26 7.31
N ALA A 18 -1.26 23.61 6.78
CA ALA A 18 -1.16 24.33 5.53
C ALA A 18 -1.50 23.40 4.34
N ILE A 19 -1.70 23.99 3.16
CA ILE A 19 -2.17 23.26 1.96
C ILE A 19 -1.23 22.11 1.59
N ASP A 20 0.08 22.34 1.70
CA ASP A 20 1.12 21.33 1.49
C ASP A 20 1.00 20.18 2.49
N GLY A 21 0.86 20.47 3.79
CA GLY A 21 0.68 19.45 4.81
C GLY A 21 -0.62 18.66 4.65
N PHE A 22 -1.72 19.33 4.28
CA PHE A 22 -2.99 18.68 3.99
C PHE A 22 -2.90 17.77 2.75
N THR A 23 -2.23 18.24 1.70
CA THR A 23 -1.99 17.45 0.49
C THR A 23 -1.16 16.20 0.81
N GLN A 24 -0.11 16.33 1.62
CA GLN A 24 0.69 15.18 2.05
C GLN A 24 -0.11 14.18 2.89
N TYR A 25 -1.01 14.67 3.76
CA TYR A 25 -1.89 13.79 4.51
C TYR A 25 -2.84 12.99 3.61
N LEU A 26 -3.45 13.63 2.61
CA LEU A 26 -4.34 12.95 1.65
C LEU A 26 -3.61 11.92 0.78
N LEU A 27 -2.33 12.17 0.47
CA LEU A 27 -1.49 11.23 -0.27
C LEU A 27 -0.81 10.18 0.63
N SER A 28 -1.03 10.23 1.93
CA SER A 28 -0.41 9.31 2.87
C SER A 28 -1.08 7.93 2.86
N PRO A 29 -0.39 6.87 3.31
CA PRO A 29 -0.98 5.54 3.45
C PRO A 29 -2.22 5.48 4.35
N GLU A 30 -2.43 6.47 5.22
CA GLU A 30 -3.59 6.57 6.12
C GLU A 30 -4.87 6.96 5.38
N CYS A 31 -4.74 7.66 4.24
CA CYS A 31 -5.83 8.08 3.36
C CYS A 31 -5.85 7.29 2.04
N ASP A 32 -5.04 6.23 1.94
CA ASP A 32 -4.99 5.36 0.77
C ASP A 32 -6.35 4.68 0.57
N ILE A 33 -6.75 4.51 -0.69
CA ILE A 33 -8.01 3.84 -1.03
C ILE A 33 -7.98 2.35 -0.65
N PHE A 34 -6.78 1.77 -0.61
CA PHE A 34 -6.58 0.40 -0.17
C PHE A 34 -6.49 0.34 1.36
N ASP A 35 -7.38 -0.45 1.95
CA ASP A 35 -7.38 -0.74 3.38
C ASP A 35 -6.01 -1.29 3.82
N PRO A 36 -5.27 -0.57 4.68
CA PRO A 36 -3.97 -1.02 5.18
C PRO A 36 -4.03 -2.36 5.92
N GLU A 37 -5.16 -2.71 6.54
CA GLU A 37 -5.32 -3.98 7.25
C GLU A 37 -5.34 -5.17 6.28
N GLN A 38 -5.81 -4.97 5.04
CA GLN A 38 -5.77 -5.98 3.98
C GLN A 38 -4.39 -6.13 3.34
N LYS A 39 -3.40 -5.28 3.70
CA LYS A 39 -2.00 -5.43 3.25
C LYS A 39 -1.27 -6.54 4.01
N LYS A 40 -1.90 -7.13 5.04
CA LYS A 40 -1.41 -8.29 5.80
C LYS A 40 -2.33 -9.48 5.56
N VAL A 41 -1.90 -10.67 6.00
CA VAL A 41 -2.77 -11.84 6.01
C VAL A 41 -3.91 -11.59 6.98
N ALA A 42 -5.10 -11.31 6.44
CA ALA A 42 -6.32 -11.03 7.19
C ALA A 42 -7.36 -12.17 7.11
N GLN A 43 -7.15 -13.12 6.19
CA GLN A 43 -8.04 -14.26 5.98
C GLN A 43 -7.73 -15.38 6.98
N ASP A 44 -8.73 -16.21 7.29
CA ASP A 44 -8.50 -17.48 7.98
C ASP A 44 -7.62 -18.37 7.09
N MET A 45 -6.41 -18.70 7.53
CA MET A 45 -5.45 -19.55 6.79
C MET A 45 -5.41 -21.00 7.30
N THR A 46 -6.42 -21.43 8.04
CA THR A 46 -6.50 -22.79 8.61
C THR A 46 -7.38 -23.74 7.80
N GLN A 47 -8.07 -23.26 6.77
CA GLN A 47 -8.91 -24.08 5.89
C GLN A 47 -8.04 -24.92 4.93
N PRO A 48 -8.61 -25.96 4.29
CA PRO A 48 -7.91 -26.72 3.25
C PRO A 48 -7.45 -25.83 2.08
N LEU A 49 -6.31 -26.17 1.47
CA LEU A 49 -5.70 -25.38 0.40
C LEU A 49 -6.63 -25.13 -0.80
N SER A 50 -7.54 -26.07 -1.09
CA SER A 50 -8.52 -25.97 -2.17
C SER A 50 -9.57 -24.87 -1.99
N HIS A 51 -9.63 -24.23 -0.81
CA HIS A 51 -10.58 -23.15 -0.53
C HIS A 51 -10.05 -21.76 -0.91
N TYR A 52 -8.79 -21.66 -1.33
CA TYR A 52 -8.14 -20.40 -1.64
C TYR A 52 -7.80 -20.30 -3.13
N TYR A 53 -7.85 -19.07 -3.66
CA TYR A 53 -7.20 -18.77 -4.92
C TYR A 53 -5.68 -18.76 -4.72
N ILE A 54 -4.96 -19.45 -5.60
CA ILE A 54 -3.51 -19.57 -5.54
C ILE A 54 -2.93 -18.74 -6.68
N ASN A 55 -2.10 -17.75 -6.34
CA ASN A 55 -1.31 -17.04 -7.34
C ASN A 55 -0.27 -18.01 -7.91
N ALA A 56 -0.46 -18.40 -9.17
CA ALA A 56 0.39 -19.32 -9.88
C ALA A 56 0.88 -18.66 -11.17
N SER A 57 2.14 -18.91 -11.49
CA SER A 57 2.76 -18.42 -12.71
C SER A 57 3.24 -19.60 -13.56
N HIS A 58 3.15 -19.44 -14.87
CA HIS A 58 3.53 -20.44 -15.86
C HIS A 58 4.89 -20.06 -16.44
N ASN A 59 5.81 -21.03 -16.53
CA ASN A 59 7.16 -20.82 -17.04
C ASN A 59 7.89 -19.62 -16.41
N THR A 60 7.95 -19.56 -15.07
CA THR A 60 8.53 -18.44 -14.31
C THR A 60 9.99 -18.12 -14.62
N TYR A 61 10.70 -19.04 -15.29
CA TYR A 61 12.08 -18.85 -15.72
C TYR A 61 12.20 -18.05 -17.03
N LEU A 62 11.11 -17.92 -17.79
CA LEU A 62 11.09 -17.13 -19.01
C LEU A 62 10.91 -15.66 -18.66
N ILE A 63 11.92 -14.88 -19.05
CA ILE A 63 11.93 -13.42 -18.87
C ILE A 63 11.26 -12.74 -20.08
N GLU A 64 11.26 -13.40 -21.24
CA GLU A 64 10.75 -12.87 -22.51
C GLU A 64 9.77 -13.85 -23.19
N ASP A 65 9.77 -13.92 -24.52
CA ASP A 65 8.77 -14.66 -25.29
C ASP A 65 8.87 -16.19 -25.06
N GLN A 66 7.76 -16.88 -25.21
CA GLN A 66 7.67 -18.33 -25.12
C GLN A 66 8.35 -19.04 -26.29
N PHE A 67 8.44 -18.37 -27.44
CA PHE A 67 8.96 -18.96 -28.68
C PHE A 67 10.38 -18.51 -29.01
N ARG A 68 10.82 -17.40 -28.44
CA ARG A 68 12.14 -16.82 -28.65
C ARG A 68 12.63 -16.38 -27.28
N GLY A 69 13.55 -17.16 -26.73
CA GLY A 69 14.31 -16.73 -25.56
C GLY A 69 15.21 -15.53 -25.92
N PRO A 70 15.97 -15.00 -24.96
CA PRO A 70 17.02 -14.04 -25.29
C PRO A 70 17.98 -14.60 -26.37
#